data_AF-A0A2G9SRB5-F1
#
_entry.id   AF-A0A2G9SRB5-F1
#
_cell.length_a   1.000
_cell.length_b   1.000
_cell.length_c   1.000
_cell.angle_alpha   90.00
_cell.angle_beta   90.00
_cell.angle_gamma   90.00
#
_symmetry.space_group_name_H-M   'P 1'
#
loop_
_entity.id
_entity.type
_entity.pdbx_description
1 polymer ?
#
loop_
_entity_poly.entity_id
_entity_poly.type
_entity_poly.pdbx_seq_one_letter_code
_entity_poly.pdbx_strand_id
1 'polypeptide(L)'
;MTELAIDSLDTFFPRLMPARQWDLQAAKYAQNALPSAPPLVGMQPTDSGISYRALGATDDAGLPYLLPKLANLLHLSLGEAWTLWFFSILLLSYALGIYGMMRLLTSPMVKVFYLSHLLIVTVLTVMVGDVYALSACLAIAAVPFALRFFTNMTDDRRCRASLAVLFGAGIIFGWAHVIRSHAATGLILFIITLLLFAMQVSWLKRMILIASLLFGFLVPQFYMKTVFDARDAFLSAQVGYRSLARQHPFWHSIYCGLGFLSNDYGLAYKDEIAEKMVRQVAPHAEFCSPEYETVLKLAVIDLIKEDPTFVVLTLLAKFGLILIYFCLFANVGLFAAIRYPKPWQIELAFVLALGFNALFGLLVMPRFSYLLGFIAFAVLYSAVSLDDALRQRAEKAVASLQ
;
A
#
# COMPACT_ATOMS: atom_id res chain seq x y z
N MET A 1 5.99 -11.68 -35.20
CA MET A 1 6.44 -10.73 -34.16
C MET A 1 7.14 -9.53 -34.78
N THR A 2 6.37 -8.59 -35.31
CA THR A 2 6.88 -7.23 -35.57
C THR A 2 7.18 -6.59 -34.22
N GLU A 3 8.40 -6.08 -34.03
CA GLU A 3 8.70 -5.10 -33.00
C GLU A 3 7.66 -3.97 -33.15
N LEU A 4 6.57 -4.03 -32.37
CA LEU A 4 5.97 -2.80 -31.90
C LEU A 4 7.16 -2.02 -31.37
N ALA A 5 7.45 -0.86 -31.96
CA ALA A 5 8.47 0.04 -31.48
C ALA A 5 8.07 0.37 -30.05
N ILE A 6 8.53 -0.46 -29.13
CA ILE A 6 8.44 -0.26 -27.72
C ILE A 6 9.42 0.89 -27.54
N ASP A 7 8.91 2.12 -27.59
CA ASP A 7 9.65 3.31 -27.19
C ASP A 7 10.46 2.93 -25.95
N SER A 8 11.78 3.01 -26.08
CA SER A 8 12.75 2.36 -25.20
C SER A 8 12.32 2.42 -23.73
N LEU A 9 11.99 1.25 -23.17
CA LEU A 9 11.40 1.02 -21.83
C LEU A 9 12.20 1.61 -20.66
N ASP A 10 13.43 2.08 -20.92
CA ASP A 10 14.38 2.55 -19.92
C ASP A 10 14.24 4.03 -19.55
N THR A 11 13.29 4.78 -20.14
CA THR A 11 13.22 6.24 -19.93
C THR A 11 12.22 6.72 -18.89
N PHE A 12 11.39 5.85 -18.30
CA PHE A 12 10.43 6.30 -17.27
C PHE A 12 11.14 6.62 -15.96
N PHE A 13 11.22 7.90 -15.62
CA PHE A 13 11.53 8.37 -14.28
C PHE A 13 10.28 9.03 -13.69
N PRO A 14 9.66 8.44 -12.64
CA PRO A 14 10.11 7.29 -11.85
C PRO A 14 9.89 5.94 -12.55
N ARG A 15 10.69 4.92 -12.20
CA ARG A 15 10.69 3.62 -12.88
C ARG A 15 9.47 2.77 -12.54
N LEU A 16 8.53 2.67 -13.48
CA LEU A 16 7.40 1.73 -13.41
C LEU A 16 7.87 0.30 -13.72
N MET A 17 7.35 -0.72 -13.00
CA MET A 17 7.63 -2.12 -13.30
C MET A 17 7.23 -2.50 -14.75
N PRO A 18 8.07 -3.26 -15.49
CA PRO A 18 7.80 -3.61 -16.90
C PRO A 18 6.43 -4.29 -17.13
N ALA A 19 6.01 -5.18 -16.22
CA ALA A 19 4.71 -5.84 -16.32
C ALA A 19 3.54 -4.84 -16.32
N ARG A 20 3.61 -3.79 -15.48
CA ARG A 20 2.60 -2.72 -15.44
C ARG A 20 2.63 -1.86 -16.70
N GLN A 21 3.82 -1.57 -17.23
CA GLN A 21 3.95 -0.83 -18.49
C GLN A 21 3.26 -1.57 -19.63
N TRP A 22 3.45 -2.89 -19.70
CA TRP A 22 2.80 -3.72 -20.71
C TRP A 22 1.28 -3.69 -20.59
N ASP A 23 0.74 -3.80 -19.37
CA ASP A 23 -0.71 -3.69 -19.13
C ASP A 23 -1.26 -2.31 -19.50
N LEU A 24 -0.52 -1.23 -19.23
CA LEU A 24 -0.91 0.12 -19.61
C LEU A 24 -0.92 0.33 -21.13
N GLN A 25 0.08 -0.20 -21.82
CA GLN A 25 0.13 -0.17 -23.28
C GLN A 25 -1.03 -0.96 -23.90
N ALA A 26 -1.30 -2.17 -23.39
CA ALA A 26 -2.44 -2.98 -23.81
C ALA A 26 -3.78 -2.28 -23.56
N ALA A 27 -3.93 -1.59 -22.42
CA ALA A 27 -5.12 -0.79 -22.09
C ALA A 27 -5.32 0.36 -23.08
N LYS A 28 -4.26 1.14 -23.34
CA LYS A 28 -4.32 2.29 -24.25
C LYS A 28 -4.59 1.85 -25.69
N TYR A 29 -3.97 0.75 -26.12
CA TYR A 29 -4.21 0.18 -27.44
C TYR A 29 -5.68 -0.25 -27.60
N ALA A 30 -6.24 -0.96 -26.62
CA ALA A 30 -7.65 -1.35 -26.62
C ALA A 30 -8.60 -0.15 -26.70
N GLN A 31 -8.35 0.91 -25.91
CA GLN A 31 -9.18 2.11 -25.90
C GLN A 31 -9.17 2.86 -27.25
N ASN A 32 -8.02 2.89 -27.92
CA ASN A 32 -7.89 3.55 -29.21
C ASN A 32 -8.51 2.73 -30.35
N ALA A 33 -8.29 1.41 -30.35
CA ALA A 33 -8.76 0.54 -31.42
C ALA A 33 -10.26 0.19 -31.29
N LEU A 34 -10.77 0.12 -30.06
CA LEU A 34 -12.16 -0.25 -29.77
C LEU A 34 -12.72 0.64 -28.65
N PRO A 35 -13.14 1.89 -28.95
CA PRO A 35 -13.66 2.82 -27.94
C PRO A 35 -14.89 2.32 -27.17
N SER A 36 -15.60 1.33 -27.70
CA SER A 36 -16.74 0.66 -27.06
C SER A 36 -16.33 -0.43 -26.06
N ALA A 37 -15.06 -0.83 -26.00
CA ALA A 37 -14.58 -1.82 -25.06
C ALA A 37 -14.68 -1.26 -23.62
N PRO A 38 -15.14 -2.05 -22.64
CA PRO A 38 -15.14 -1.62 -21.26
C PRO A 38 -13.70 -1.39 -20.75
N PRO A 39 -13.51 -0.57 -19.70
CA PRO A 39 -12.20 -0.42 -19.05
C PRO A 39 -11.64 -1.77 -18.58
N LEU A 40 -10.32 -1.84 -18.37
CA LEU A 40 -9.60 -3.05 -17.95
C LEU A 40 -9.59 -4.21 -18.97
N VAL A 41 -9.96 -3.95 -20.23
CA VAL A 41 -9.68 -4.84 -21.35
C VAL A 41 -8.36 -4.43 -21.98
N GLY A 42 -7.45 -5.40 -22.10
CA GLY A 42 -6.22 -5.27 -22.83
C GLY A 42 -6.36 -5.89 -24.21
N MET A 43 -5.69 -5.31 -25.20
CA MET A 43 -5.68 -5.80 -26.57
C MET A 43 -4.24 -6.00 -27.02
N GLN A 44 -3.95 -7.17 -27.58
CA GLN A 44 -2.61 -7.52 -28.06
C GLN A 44 -2.71 -8.17 -29.45
N PRO A 45 -1.98 -7.65 -30.46
CA PRO A 45 -1.81 -8.33 -31.74
C PRO A 45 -1.07 -9.67 -31.56
N THR A 46 -1.59 -10.71 -32.20
CA THR A 46 -1.04 -12.06 -32.27
C THR A 46 -0.91 -12.46 -33.74
N ASP A 47 -0.14 -13.52 -34.02
CA ASP A 47 -0.02 -14.03 -35.40
C ASP A 47 -1.38 -14.50 -35.97
N SER A 48 -2.32 -14.88 -35.10
CA SER A 48 -3.70 -15.28 -35.45
C SER A 48 -4.73 -14.14 -35.46
N GLY A 49 -4.30 -12.89 -35.29
CA GLY A 49 -5.20 -11.72 -35.22
C GLY A 49 -5.15 -11.02 -33.87
N ILE A 50 -6.28 -10.52 -33.37
CA ILE A 50 -6.33 -9.75 -32.13
C ILE A 50 -6.74 -10.65 -30.97
N SER A 51 -5.94 -10.65 -29.90
CA SER A 51 -6.34 -11.27 -28.63
C SER A 51 -6.78 -10.19 -27.63
N TYR A 52 -7.84 -10.48 -26.89
CA TYR A 52 -8.29 -9.68 -25.76
C TYR A 52 -7.96 -10.40 -24.46
N ARG A 53 -7.50 -9.66 -23.46
CA ARG A 53 -7.20 -10.18 -22.12
C ARG A 53 -7.73 -9.27 -21.03
N ALA A 54 -7.99 -9.85 -19.86
CA ALA A 54 -8.28 -9.06 -18.67
C ALA A 54 -6.99 -8.41 -18.14
N LEU A 55 -7.05 -7.12 -17.84
CA LEU A 55 -5.97 -6.40 -17.17
C LEU A 55 -6.16 -6.42 -15.65
N GLY A 56 -5.04 -6.28 -14.92
CA GLY A 56 -5.05 -6.32 -13.45
C GLY A 56 -5.38 -7.70 -12.88
N ALA A 57 -4.95 -8.77 -13.58
CA ALA A 57 -5.06 -10.14 -13.08
C ALA A 57 -3.80 -10.58 -12.31
N THR A 58 -2.63 -10.13 -12.76
CA THR A 58 -1.34 -10.38 -12.11
C THR A 58 -0.98 -9.30 -11.09
N ASP A 59 -1.73 -8.20 -11.06
CA ASP A 59 -1.50 -7.04 -10.20
C ASP A 59 -2.83 -6.29 -9.93
N ASP A 60 -2.79 -5.24 -9.14
CA ASP A 60 -3.97 -4.43 -8.79
C ASP A 60 -4.49 -3.61 -9.98
N ALA A 61 -5.81 -3.62 -10.19
CA ALA A 61 -6.43 -3.05 -11.40
C ALA A 61 -6.46 -1.51 -11.44
N GLY A 62 -6.15 -0.81 -10.35
CA GLY A 62 -6.33 0.64 -10.29
C GLY A 62 -5.45 1.43 -11.26
N LEU A 63 -4.18 1.03 -11.47
CA LEU A 63 -3.32 1.73 -12.44
C LEU A 63 -3.77 1.54 -13.89
N PRO A 64 -4.01 0.30 -14.40
CA PRO A 64 -4.56 0.09 -15.73
C PRO A 64 -5.91 0.77 -15.97
N TYR A 65 -6.67 1.05 -14.91
CA TYR A 65 -7.91 1.83 -15.00
C TYR A 65 -7.66 3.35 -15.05
N LEU A 66 -6.84 3.90 -14.15
CA LEU A 66 -6.69 5.35 -13.96
C LEU A 66 -5.77 6.01 -14.99
N LEU A 67 -4.60 5.43 -15.25
CA LEU A 67 -3.57 6.11 -16.05
C LEU A 67 -3.96 6.31 -17.51
N PRO A 68 -4.58 5.34 -18.23
CA PRO A 68 -5.05 5.60 -19.59
C PRO A 68 -6.09 6.72 -19.65
N LYS A 69 -6.97 6.82 -18.64
CA LYS A 69 -7.95 7.91 -18.55
C LYS A 69 -7.28 9.26 -18.32
N LEU A 70 -6.29 9.32 -17.43
CA LEU A 70 -5.52 10.53 -17.19
C LEU A 70 -4.75 10.97 -18.46
N ALA A 71 -4.14 10.00 -19.15
CA ALA A 71 -3.44 10.23 -20.41
C ALA A 71 -4.38 10.78 -21.49
N ASN A 72 -5.57 10.20 -21.65
CA ASN A 72 -6.55 10.68 -22.63
C ASN A 72 -7.13 12.05 -22.26
N LEU A 73 -7.43 12.27 -20.97
CA LEU A 73 -8.00 13.54 -20.48
C LEU A 73 -7.05 14.72 -20.68
N LEU A 74 -5.75 14.51 -20.47
CA LEU A 74 -4.73 15.55 -20.53
C LEU A 74 -3.90 15.53 -21.83
N HIS A 75 -4.25 14.66 -22.77
CA HIS A 75 -3.51 14.43 -24.02
C HIS A 75 -2.02 14.11 -23.80
N LEU A 76 -1.73 13.32 -22.76
CA LEU A 76 -0.37 12.92 -22.39
C LEU A 76 0.00 11.55 -22.96
N SER A 77 1.30 11.29 -23.11
CA SER A 77 1.82 9.92 -23.18
C SER A 77 1.55 9.18 -21.87
N LEU A 78 1.60 7.84 -21.90
CA LEU A 78 1.43 7.04 -20.66
C LEU A 78 2.52 7.36 -19.64
N GLY A 79 3.73 7.70 -20.10
CA GLY A 79 4.84 8.09 -19.24
C GLY A 79 4.62 9.39 -18.54
N GLU A 80 4.23 10.42 -19.28
CA GLU A 80 3.90 11.71 -18.72
C GLU A 80 2.72 11.61 -17.74
N ALA A 81 1.70 10.81 -18.06
CA ALA A 81 0.59 10.55 -17.15
C ALA A 81 1.05 9.85 -15.87
N TRP A 82 1.94 8.85 -15.97
CA TRP A 82 2.56 8.18 -14.83
C TRP A 82 3.37 9.13 -13.96
N THR A 83 4.30 9.88 -14.57
CA THR A 83 5.16 10.86 -13.90
C THR A 83 4.32 11.92 -13.20
N LEU A 84 3.32 12.49 -13.90
CA LEU A 84 2.38 13.45 -13.32
C LEU A 84 1.65 12.84 -12.13
N TRP A 85 1.07 11.66 -12.27
CA TRP A 85 0.32 11.00 -11.19
C TRP A 85 1.21 10.74 -9.97
N PHE A 86 2.38 10.13 -10.17
CA PHE A 86 3.28 9.75 -9.10
C PHE A 86 3.79 10.96 -8.32
N PHE A 87 4.34 11.96 -9.03
CA PHE A 87 4.87 13.16 -8.37
C PHE A 87 3.76 14.04 -7.78
N SER A 88 2.55 14.04 -8.35
CA SER A 88 1.41 14.77 -7.75
C SER A 88 1.03 14.17 -6.40
N ILE A 89 0.92 12.84 -6.31
CA ILE A 89 0.62 12.16 -5.04
C ILE A 89 1.74 12.37 -4.04
N LEU A 90 3.00 12.24 -4.47
CA LEU A 90 4.16 12.45 -3.62
C LEU A 90 4.17 13.88 -3.06
N LEU A 91 4.12 14.89 -3.93
CA LEU A 91 4.17 16.29 -3.55
C LEU A 91 3.01 16.68 -2.62
N LEU A 92 1.77 16.31 -2.98
CA LEU A 92 0.60 16.62 -2.18
C LEU A 92 0.69 15.96 -0.79
N SER A 93 1.06 14.68 -0.74
CA SER A 93 1.13 13.93 0.52
C SER A 93 2.19 14.50 1.45
N TYR A 94 3.37 14.85 0.92
CA TYR A 94 4.45 15.40 1.71
C TYR A 94 4.18 16.85 2.12
N ALA A 95 3.57 17.67 1.27
CA ALA A 95 3.14 19.01 1.64
C ALA A 95 2.12 18.98 2.79
N LEU A 96 1.13 18.09 2.71
CA LEU A 96 0.15 17.86 3.77
C LEU A 96 0.81 17.33 5.04
N GLY A 97 1.72 16.36 4.92
CA GLY A 97 2.45 15.79 6.06
C GLY A 97 3.34 16.81 6.77
N ILE A 98 4.09 17.62 6.02
CA ILE A 98 4.88 18.74 6.54
C ILE A 98 3.96 19.71 7.27
N TYR A 99 2.90 20.20 6.62
CA TYR A 99 1.98 21.15 7.24
C TYR A 99 1.35 20.57 8.52
N GLY A 100 0.87 19.32 8.47
CA GLY A 100 0.27 18.62 9.60
C GLY A 100 1.25 18.46 10.76
N MET A 101 2.46 17.97 10.51
CA MET A 101 3.49 17.77 11.54
C MET A 101 4.03 19.08 12.09
N MET A 102 4.23 20.12 11.28
CA MET A 102 4.66 21.43 11.77
C MET A 102 3.64 22.06 12.73
N ARG A 103 2.36 21.71 12.58
CA ARG A 103 1.28 22.11 13.49
C ARG A 103 1.11 21.19 14.69
N LEU A 104 1.46 19.92 14.59
CA LEU A 104 1.35 18.93 15.66
C LEU A 104 2.54 19.04 16.64
N LEU A 105 3.76 19.15 16.12
CA LEU A 105 4.99 19.21 16.89
C LEU A 105 5.18 20.59 17.52
N THR A 106 5.60 20.62 18.79
CA THR A 106 5.89 21.88 19.50
C THR A 106 7.35 22.26 19.42
N SER A 107 8.27 21.31 19.56
CA SER A 107 9.70 21.55 19.64
C SER A 107 10.29 21.87 18.26
N PRO A 108 10.97 23.02 18.07
CA PRO A 108 11.66 23.36 16.82
C PRO A 108 12.71 22.31 16.43
N MET A 109 13.42 21.76 17.41
CA MET A 109 14.42 20.71 17.18
C MET A 109 13.79 19.46 16.58
N VAL A 110 12.62 19.05 17.09
CA VAL A 110 11.93 17.86 16.57
C VAL A 110 11.35 18.11 15.18
N LYS A 111 10.96 19.34 14.86
CA LYS A 111 10.57 19.72 13.49
C LYS A 111 11.71 19.54 12.50
N VAL A 112 12.90 20.02 12.83
CA VAL A 112 14.10 19.82 11.98
C VAL A 112 14.43 18.34 11.84
N PHE A 113 14.39 17.59 12.95
CA PHE A 113 14.58 16.13 12.94
C PHE A 113 13.56 15.41 12.04
N TYR A 114 12.29 15.79 12.11
CA TYR A 114 11.25 15.21 11.26
C TYR A 114 11.50 15.51 9.78
N LEU A 115 11.84 16.77 9.44
CA LEU A 115 12.11 17.16 8.05
C LEU A 115 13.32 16.40 7.46
N SER A 116 14.38 16.17 8.25
CA SER A 116 15.52 15.39 7.78
C SER A 116 15.16 13.93 7.51
N HIS A 117 14.38 13.29 8.38
CA HIS A 117 13.91 11.92 8.16
C HIS A 117 12.93 11.84 7.01
N LEU A 118 12.04 12.83 6.89
CA LEU A 118 11.10 12.92 5.79
C LEU A 118 11.83 12.98 4.44
N LEU A 119 12.92 13.74 4.34
CA LEU A 119 13.75 13.79 3.13
C LEU A 119 14.30 12.39 2.77
N ILE A 120 14.77 11.62 3.76
CA ILE A 120 15.24 10.24 3.53
C ILE A 120 14.09 9.38 2.99
N VAL A 121 12.90 9.46 3.57
CA VAL A 121 11.73 8.71 3.09
C VAL A 121 11.32 9.17 1.68
N THR A 122 11.43 10.46 1.35
CA THR A 122 11.19 10.99 -0.01
C THR A 122 12.14 10.33 -1.01
N VAL A 123 13.44 10.31 -0.71
CA VAL A 123 14.46 9.73 -1.59
C VAL A 123 14.18 8.24 -1.78
N LEU A 124 13.91 7.49 -0.71
CA LEU A 124 13.55 6.07 -0.81
C LEU A 124 12.29 5.85 -1.63
N THR A 125 11.28 6.70 -1.47
CA THR A 125 10.02 6.62 -2.22
C THR A 125 10.25 6.85 -3.72
N VAL A 126 11.06 7.86 -4.08
CA VAL A 126 11.43 8.13 -5.47
C VAL A 126 12.29 7.01 -6.06
N MET A 127 13.23 6.46 -5.29
CA MET A 127 14.07 5.34 -5.72
C MET A 127 13.28 4.06 -5.97
N VAL A 128 12.24 3.80 -5.18
CA VAL A 128 11.30 2.69 -5.43
C VAL A 128 10.46 2.97 -6.67
N GLY A 129 9.98 4.21 -6.83
CA GLY A 129 9.45 4.72 -8.10
C GLY A 129 8.21 4.02 -8.64
N ASP A 130 7.37 3.43 -7.78
CA ASP A 130 6.19 2.64 -8.18
C ASP A 130 5.02 2.78 -7.16
N VAL A 131 3.89 2.10 -7.38
CA VAL A 131 2.65 2.10 -6.58
C VAL A 131 2.85 1.85 -5.09
N TYR A 132 3.97 1.22 -4.72
CA TYR A 132 4.38 1.00 -3.34
C TYR A 132 4.53 2.29 -2.53
N ALA A 133 4.76 3.42 -3.21
CA ALA A 133 4.78 4.75 -2.59
C ALA A 133 3.47 5.11 -1.87
N LEU A 134 2.33 4.57 -2.31
CA LEU A 134 1.00 4.96 -1.82
C LEU A 134 0.84 4.79 -0.30
N SER A 135 1.32 3.69 0.27
CA SER A 135 1.18 3.44 1.71
C SER A 135 1.94 4.47 2.55
N ALA A 136 3.15 4.85 2.11
CA ALA A 136 3.94 5.89 2.77
C ALA A 136 3.31 7.27 2.62
N CYS A 137 2.92 7.62 1.39
CA CYS A 137 2.25 8.88 1.07
C CYS A 137 0.99 9.09 1.92
N LEU A 138 0.12 8.08 2.01
CA LEU A 138 -1.08 8.14 2.83
C LEU A 138 -0.76 8.32 4.32
N ALA A 139 0.20 7.56 4.86
CA ALA A 139 0.58 7.67 6.26
C ALA A 139 1.12 9.08 6.58
N ILE A 140 2.06 9.57 5.78
CA ILE A 140 2.66 10.92 5.92
C ILE A 140 1.58 12.00 5.85
N ALA A 141 0.66 11.89 4.88
CA ALA A 141 -0.38 12.89 4.68
C ALA A 141 -1.42 12.90 5.81
N ALA A 142 -1.86 11.74 6.31
CA ALA A 142 -3.05 11.64 7.15
C ALA A 142 -2.78 11.53 8.66
N VAL A 143 -1.72 10.81 9.07
CA VAL A 143 -1.41 10.55 10.49
C VAL A 143 -1.30 11.84 11.32
N PRO A 144 -0.59 12.91 10.86
CA PRO A 144 -0.44 14.13 11.67
C PRO A 144 -1.77 14.81 11.98
N PHE A 145 -2.69 14.82 11.00
CA PHE A 145 -4.02 15.37 11.18
C PHE A 145 -4.89 14.46 12.06
N ALA A 146 -4.85 13.14 11.84
CA ALA A 146 -5.60 12.20 12.66
C ALA A 146 -5.24 12.32 14.15
N LEU A 147 -3.94 12.38 14.47
CA LEU A 147 -3.47 12.64 15.83
C LEU A 147 -3.99 13.98 16.35
N ARG A 148 -3.77 15.07 15.61
CA ARG A 148 -4.16 16.41 16.06
C ARG A 148 -5.67 16.56 16.29
N PHE A 149 -6.47 16.02 15.39
CA PHE A 149 -7.93 16.20 15.42
C PHE A 149 -8.59 15.29 16.46
N PHE A 150 -8.22 14.00 16.52
CA PHE A 150 -8.98 13.05 17.33
C PHE A 150 -8.57 13.01 18.80
N THR A 151 -7.34 13.39 19.16
CA THR A 151 -6.94 13.44 20.57
C THR A 151 -7.53 14.64 21.33
N ASN A 152 -7.98 15.68 20.62
CA ASN A 152 -8.46 16.94 21.20
C ASN A 152 -9.93 17.26 20.84
N MET A 153 -10.69 16.31 20.30
CA MET A 153 -12.07 16.58 19.87
C MET A 153 -13.04 16.47 21.05
N THR A 154 -13.60 17.62 21.44
CA THR A 154 -14.63 17.75 22.49
C THR A 154 -15.93 18.40 21.99
N ASP A 155 -15.93 19.04 20.81
CA ASP A 155 -17.04 19.85 20.29
C ASP A 155 -17.88 19.13 19.22
N ASP A 156 -19.21 19.18 19.37
CA ASP A 156 -20.21 18.59 18.47
C ASP A 156 -20.18 19.20 17.06
N ARG A 157 -19.85 20.49 16.91
CA ARG A 157 -19.73 21.10 15.58
C ARG A 157 -18.56 20.50 14.80
N ARG A 158 -17.43 20.26 15.48
CA ARG A 158 -16.25 19.59 14.90
C ARG A 158 -16.53 18.14 14.57
N CYS A 159 -17.32 17.45 15.40
CA CYS A 159 -17.75 16.08 15.12
C CYS A 159 -18.53 15.98 13.80
N ARG A 160 -19.46 16.90 13.53
CA ARG A 160 -20.22 16.90 12.26
C ARG A 160 -19.34 17.17 11.04
N ALA A 161 -18.44 18.14 11.12
CA ALA A 161 -17.48 18.40 10.04
C ALA A 161 -16.57 17.18 9.78
N SER A 162 -16.19 16.47 10.84
CA SER A 162 -15.34 15.27 10.75
C SER A 162 -16.00 14.12 9.99
N LEU A 163 -17.34 14.07 9.89
CA LEU A 163 -18.02 13.07 9.06
C LEU A 163 -17.70 13.26 7.57
N ALA A 164 -17.87 14.47 7.07
CA ALA A 164 -17.57 14.76 5.65
C ALA A 164 -16.08 14.52 5.34
N VAL A 165 -15.19 14.91 6.26
CA VAL A 165 -13.74 14.70 6.12
C VAL A 165 -13.39 13.21 6.13
N LEU A 166 -13.92 12.42 7.07
CA LEU A 166 -13.64 10.99 7.16
C LEU A 166 -14.27 10.21 6.00
N PHE A 167 -15.46 10.58 5.54
CA PHE A 167 -16.05 10.00 4.34
C PHE A 167 -15.17 10.27 3.10
N GLY A 168 -14.75 11.53 2.91
CA GLY A 168 -13.84 11.89 1.81
C GLY A 168 -12.49 11.19 1.90
N ALA A 169 -11.90 11.11 3.10
CA ALA A 169 -10.67 10.35 3.35
C ALA A 169 -10.87 8.86 3.04
N GLY A 170 -12.02 8.29 3.44
CA GLY A 170 -12.42 6.93 3.11
C GLY A 170 -12.41 6.68 1.60
N ILE A 171 -12.99 7.59 0.79
CA ILE A 171 -12.97 7.48 -0.67
C ILE A 171 -11.54 7.47 -1.21
N ILE A 172 -10.67 8.36 -0.72
CA ILE A 172 -9.26 8.39 -1.12
C ILE A 172 -8.56 7.07 -0.75
N PHE A 173 -8.81 6.54 0.45
CA PHE A 173 -8.26 5.27 0.91
C PHE A 173 -8.77 4.08 0.09
N GLY A 174 -10.05 4.11 -0.31
CA GLY A 174 -10.65 3.09 -1.17
C GLY A 174 -9.99 3.08 -2.55
N TRP A 175 -9.76 4.26 -3.15
CA TRP A 175 -9.02 4.36 -4.41
C TRP A 175 -7.58 3.90 -4.28
N ALA A 176 -6.88 4.27 -3.21
CA ALA A 176 -5.54 3.78 -2.96
C ALA A 176 -5.50 2.25 -2.82
N HIS A 177 -6.49 1.65 -2.18
CA HIS A 177 -6.63 0.18 -2.08
C HIS A 177 -6.88 -0.48 -3.44
N VAL A 178 -7.65 0.16 -4.33
CA VAL A 178 -7.85 -0.31 -5.71
C VAL A 178 -6.57 -0.24 -6.55
N ILE A 179 -5.75 0.79 -6.35
CA ILE A 179 -4.47 0.97 -7.05
C ILE A 179 -3.41 0.02 -6.51
N ARG A 180 -3.42 -0.20 -5.20
CA ARG A 180 -2.54 -1.11 -4.52
C ARG A 180 -3.26 -1.73 -3.33
N SER A 181 -3.52 -3.03 -3.42
CA SER A 181 -4.19 -3.79 -2.37
C SER A 181 -3.52 -3.53 -1.03
N HIS A 182 -4.36 -3.21 -0.05
CA HIS A 182 -3.99 -2.89 1.32
C HIS A 182 -3.12 -1.64 1.56
N ALA A 183 -2.90 -0.78 0.56
CA ALA A 183 -2.08 0.43 0.73
C ALA A 183 -2.59 1.36 1.87
N ALA A 184 -3.90 1.39 2.12
CA ALA A 184 -4.51 2.22 3.16
C ALA A 184 -4.86 1.46 4.46
N THR A 185 -4.75 0.13 4.49
CA THR A 185 -5.33 -0.67 5.59
C THR A 185 -4.65 -0.36 6.93
N GLY A 186 -3.32 -0.26 6.98
CA GLY A 186 -2.61 0.12 8.22
C GLY A 186 -2.99 1.52 8.74
N LEU A 187 -3.26 2.46 7.84
CA LEU A 187 -3.73 3.81 8.20
C LEU A 187 -5.19 3.80 8.70
N ILE A 188 -6.06 2.99 8.09
CA ILE A 188 -7.43 2.82 8.57
C ILE A 188 -7.43 2.23 9.98
N LEU A 189 -6.60 1.21 10.23
CA LEU A 189 -6.42 0.65 11.59
C LEU A 189 -5.98 1.73 12.56
N PHE A 190 -4.97 2.53 12.21
CA PHE A 190 -4.50 3.66 13.02
C PHE A 190 -5.65 4.62 13.39
N ILE A 191 -6.42 5.08 12.39
CA ILE A 191 -7.50 6.05 12.59
C ILE A 191 -8.64 5.45 13.42
N ILE A 192 -9.04 4.21 13.14
CA ILE A 192 -10.10 3.53 13.89
C ILE A 192 -9.69 3.37 15.36
N THR A 193 -8.44 3.00 15.65
CA THR A 193 -7.95 2.91 17.03
C THR A 193 -8.03 4.25 17.76
N LEU A 194 -7.64 5.36 17.11
CA LEU A 194 -7.78 6.69 17.71
C LEU A 194 -9.25 7.07 17.95
N LEU A 195 -10.13 6.81 16.97
CA LEU A 195 -11.57 7.10 17.10
C LEU A 195 -12.21 6.29 18.23
N LEU A 196 -11.81 5.02 18.40
CA LEU A 196 -12.34 4.15 19.44
C LEU A 196 -11.85 4.52 20.84
N PHE A 197 -10.55 4.81 20.99
CA PHE A 197 -9.93 4.85 22.32
C PHE A 197 -9.43 6.24 22.74
N ALA A 198 -8.97 7.08 21.81
CA ALA A 198 -8.37 8.38 22.14
C ALA A 198 -9.38 9.53 22.21
N MET A 199 -10.49 9.41 21.47
CA MET A 199 -11.48 10.48 21.34
C MET A 199 -12.41 10.58 22.56
N GLN A 200 -12.73 11.80 23.00
CA GLN A 200 -13.53 12.07 24.21
C GLN A 200 -15.03 12.32 23.93
N VAL A 201 -15.58 11.76 22.85
CA VAL A 201 -17.02 11.88 22.52
C VAL A 201 -17.79 10.61 22.90
N SER A 202 -19.12 10.66 22.90
CA SER A 202 -19.97 9.49 23.18
C SER A 202 -19.74 8.35 22.18
N TRP A 203 -19.88 7.10 22.63
CA TRP A 203 -19.62 5.90 21.82
C TRP A 203 -20.36 5.90 20.48
N LEU A 204 -21.64 6.30 20.47
CA LEU A 204 -22.44 6.40 19.25
C LEU A 204 -21.79 7.32 18.20
N LYS A 205 -21.28 8.48 18.61
CA LYS A 205 -20.58 9.40 17.70
C LYS A 205 -19.30 8.79 17.13
N ARG A 206 -18.56 8.02 17.94
CA ARG A 206 -17.37 7.26 17.48
C ARG A 206 -17.74 6.26 16.39
N MET A 207 -18.80 5.48 16.63
CA MET A 207 -19.29 4.49 15.66
C MET A 207 -19.78 5.14 14.37
N ILE A 208 -20.46 6.29 14.45
CA ILE A 208 -20.90 7.03 13.25
C ILE A 208 -19.70 7.55 12.43
N LEU A 209 -18.65 8.06 13.09
CA LEU A 209 -17.41 8.49 12.42
C LEU A 209 -16.68 7.31 11.75
N ILE A 210 -16.58 6.16 12.43
CA ILE A 210 -15.99 4.94 11.87
C ILE A 210 -16.82 4.45 10.68
N ALA A 211 -18.15 4.40 10.83
CA ALA A 211 -19.06 4.01 9.75
C ALA A 211 -18.92 4.94 8.55
N SER A 212 -18.77 6.25 8.78
CA SER A 212 -18.55 7.25 7.72
C SER A 212 -17.24 7.00 6.95
N LEU A 213 -16.14 6.72 7.66
CA LEU A 213 -14.85 6.34 7.06
C LEU A 213 -14.98 5.07 6.21
N LEU A 214 -15.55 4.00 6.79
CA LEU A 214 -15.69 2.71 6.13
C LEU A 214 -16.64 2.78 4.94
N PHE A 215 -17.74 3.53 5.03
CA PHE A 215 -18.66 3.73 3.93
C PHE A 215 -17.97 4.46 2.77
N GLY A 216 -17.19 5.51 3.06
CA GLY A 216 -16.35 6.16 2.06
C GLY A 216 -15.36 5.20 1.39
N PHE A 217 -14.71 4.34 2.18
CA PHE A 217 -13.78 3.31 1.68
C PHE A 217 -14.44 2.31 0.74
N LEU A 218 -15.69 1.93 0.98
CA LEU A 218 -16.43 0.96 0.16
C LEU A 218 -16.89 1.53 -1.18
N VAL A 219 -17.05 2.86 -1.33
CA VAL A 219 -17.55 3.48 -2.57
C VAL A 219 -16.69 3.12 -3.80
N PRO A 220 -15.35 3.31 -3.79
CA PRO A 220 -14.51 2.87 -4.90
C PRO A 220 -14.55 1.35 -5.14
N GLN A 221 -14.74 0.53 -4.10
CA GLN A 221 -14.80 -0.92 -4.23
C GLN A 221 -16.05 -1.36 -5.00
N PHE A 222 -17.21 -0.81 -4.62
CA PHE A 222 -18.46 -1.09 -5.33
C PHE A 222 -18.43 -0.57 -6.76
N TYR A 223 -17.83 0.61 -6.98
CA TYR A 223 -17.62 1.13 -8.32
C TYR A 223 -16.74 0.19 -9.17
N MET A 224 -15.59 -0.24 -8.64
CA MET A 224 -14.70 -1.13 -9.39
C MET A 224 -15.32 -2.50 -9.63
N LYS A 225 -16.20 -2.98 -8.74
CA LYS A 225 -16.98 -4.20 -9.00
C LYS A 225 -17.79 -4.09 -10.30
N THR A 226 -18.46 -2.96 -10.55
CA THR A 226 -19.23 -2.79 -11.79
C THR A 226 -18.32 -2.72 -13.02
N VAL A 227 -17.14 -2.10 -12.88
CA VAL A 227 -16.12 -2.09 -13.94
C VAL A 227 -15.64 -3.52 -14.26
N PHE A 228 -15.36 -4.33 -13.25
CA PHE A 228 -14.97 -5.74 -13.44
C PHE A 228 -16.09 -6.56 -14.06
N ASP A 229 -17.33 -6.38 -13.63
CA ASP A 229 -18.47 -7.12 -14.19
C ASP A 229 -18.67 -6.78 -15.68
N ALA A 230 -18.51 -5.51 -16.07
CA ALA A 230 -18.56 -5.09 -17.48
C ALA A 230 -17.42 -5.67 -18.32
N ARG A 231 -16.19 -5.66 -17.78
CA ARG A 231 -15.02 -6.29 -18.40
C ARG A 231 -15.25 -7.78 -18.63
N ASP A 232 -15.68 -8.49 -17.59
CA ASP A 232 -15.88 -9.94 -17.63
C ASP A 232 -17.00 -10.32 -18.60
N ALA A 233 -18.08 -9.54 -18.67
CA ALA A 233 -19.13 -9.73 -19.66
C ALA A 233 -18.61 -9.60 -21.10
N PHE A 234 -17.81 -8.57 -21.39
CA PHE A 234 -17.19 -8.39 -22.71
C PHE A 234 -16.24 -9.55 -23.06
N LEU A 235 -15.38 -9.95 -22.13
CA LEU A 235 -14.40 -11.00 -22.36
C LEU A 235 -15.04 -12.39 -22.46
N SER A 236 -16.15 -12.65 -21.77
CA SER A 236 -16.87 -13.92 -21.87
C SER A 236 -17.45 -14.20 -23.26
N ALA A 237 -17.64 -13.16 -24.08
CA ALA A 237 -18.02 -13.29 -25.47
C ALA A 237 -16.83 -13.64 -26.40
N GLN A 238 -15.59 -13.59 -25.90
CA GLN A 238 -14.39 -13.92 -26.66
C GLN A 238 -14.02 -15.39 -26.52
N VAL A 239 -13.55 -16.00 -27.60
CA VAL A 239 -13.16 -17.42 -27.61
C VAL A 239 -11.97 -17.64 -26.67
N GLY A 240 -12.10 -18.61 -25.77
CA GLY A 240 -11.01 -19.03 -24.89
C GLY A 240 -10.84 -18.21 -23.60
N TYR A 241 -11.71 -17.24 -23.32
CA TYR A 241 -11.66 -16.51 -22.06
C TYR A 241 -11.99 -17.41 -20.86
N ARG A 242 -11.16 -17.33 -19.82
CA ARG A 242 -11.41 -17.91 -18.50
C ARG A 242 -11.46 -16.79 -17.48
N SER A 243 -12.36 -16.90 -16.52
CA SER A 243 -12.46 -15.91 -15.45
C SER A 243 -11.20 -15.94 -14.59
N LEU A 244 -10.52 -14.80 -14.51
CA LEU A 244 -9.35 -14.62 -13.67
C LEU A 244 -9.73 -14.11 -12.29
N ALA A 245 -8.87 -14.39 -11.32
CA ALA A 245 -8.98 -13.76 -10.01
C ALA A 245 -8.96 -12.23 -10.15
N ARG A 246 -9.84 -11.54 -9.43
CA ARG A 246 -9.95 -10.07 -9.43
C ARG A 246 -8.97 -9.39 -8.46
N GLN A 247 -8.05 -10.15 -7.88
CA GLN A 247 -7.19 -9.73 -6.78
C GLN A 247 -5.78 -10.24 -7.00
N HIS A 248 -4.81 -9.50 -6.47
CA HIS A 248 -3.40 -9.90 -6.50
C HIS A 248 -3.22 -11.28 -5.85
N PRO A 249 -2.43 -12.19 -6.46
CA PRO A 249 -2.19 -13.52 -5.92
C PRO A 249 -1.50 -13.45 -4.55
N PHE A 250 -2.05 -14.13 -3.56
CA PHE A 250 -1.61 -14.07 -2.17
C PHE A 250 -0.61 -15.18 -1.85
N TRP A 251 -0.97 -16.42 -2.14
CA TRP A 251 -0.16 -17.60 -1.88
C TRP A 251 1.06 -17.67 -2.80
N HIS A 252 0.96 -17.16 -4.03
CA HIS A 252 2.13 -16.94 -4.88
C HIS A 252 3.23 -16.17 -4.16
N SER A 253 2.87 -15.00 -3.62
CA SER A 253 3.82 -14.10 -2.97
C SER A 253 4.42 -14.73 -1.71
N ILE A 254 3.62 -15.46 -0.93
CA ILE A 254 4.08 -16.17 0.28
C ILE A 254 5.02 -17.32 -0.09
N TYR A 255 4.65 -18.15 -1.05
CA TYR A 255 5.45 -19.29 -1.49
C TYR A 255 6.82 -18.84 -2.00
N CYS A 256 6.86 -17.87 -2.91
CA CYS A 256 8.11 -17.23 -3.35
C CYS A 256 8.89 -16.65 -2.16
N GLY A 257 8.18 -16.04 -1.22
CA GLY A 257 8.74 -15.44 -0.02
C GLY A 257 9.48 -16.42 0.90
N LEU A 258 9.11 -17.70 0.91
CA LEU A 258 9.81 -18.72 1.70
C LEU A 258 11.23 -18.97 1.18
N GLY A 259 11.53 -18.62 -0.08
CA GLY A 259 12.87 -18.60 -0.64
C GLY A 259 13.75 -17.40 -0.23
N PHE A 260 13.50 -16.80 0.93
CA PHE A 260 14.31 -15.67 1.44
C PHE A 260 15.70 -16.12 1.90
N LEU A 261 15.77 -17.26 2.59
CA LEU A 261 17.03 -17.90 2.96
C LEU A 261 17.44 -18.90 1.88
N SER A 262 18.75 -19.10 1.72
CA SER A 262 19.26 -20.24 0.95
C SER A 262 18.77 -21.54 1.58
N ASN A 263 18.31 -22.47 0.75
CA ASN A 263 17.60 -23.67 1.19
C ASN A 263 17.76 -24.82 0.19
N ASP A 264 17.54 -26.04 0.68
CA ASP A 264 17.67 -27.27 -0.12
C ASP A 264 16.41 -27.59 -0.93
N TYR A 265 15.31 -26.87 -0.70
CA TYR A 265 14.04 -27.02 -1.45
C TYR A 265 14.07 -26.37 -2.83
N GLY A 266 15.13 -25.62 -3.16
CA GLY A 266 15.24 -24.85 -4.41
C GLY A 266 14.29 -23.65 -4.47
N LEU A 267 13.75 -23.22 -3.33
CA LEU A 267 12.89 -22.03 -3.25
C LEU A 267 13.73 -20.77 -3.45
N ALA A 268 13.23 -19.86 -4.28
CA ALA A 268 13.80 -18.53 -4.45
C ALA A 268 12.67 -17.53 -4.69
N TYR A 269 12.91 -16.25 -4.38
CA TYR A 269 11.97 -15.16 -4.66
C TYR A 269 11.94 -14.82 -6.16
N LYS A 270 11.36 -15.73 -6.95
CA LYS A 270 11.30 -15.74 -8.41
C LYS A 270 9.99 -16.40 -8.86
N ASP A 271 9.24 -15.72 -9.72
CA ASP A 271 7.91 -16.16 -10.16
C ASP A 271 7.97 -17.52 -10.88
N GLU A 272 9.07 -17.81 -11.57
CA GLU A 272 9.28 -19.06 -12.31
C GLU A 272 9.35 -20.28 -11.38
N ILE A 273 9.79 -20.10 -10.13
CA ILE A 273 9.86 -21.18 -9.15
C ILE A 273 8.46 -21.59 -8.71
N ALA A 274 7.60 -20.61 -8.39
CA ALA A 274 6.21 -20.86 -8.06
C ALA A 274 5.44 -21.43 -9.24
N GLU A 275 5.63 -20.87 -10.45
CA GLU A 275 5.00 -21.43 -11.65
C GLU A 275 5.44 -22.87 -11.90
N LYS A 276 6.74 -23.17 -11.82
CA LYS A 276 7.25 -24.54 -11.99
C LYS A 276 6.61 -25.51 -11.00
N MET A 277 6.49 -25.13 -9.72
CA MET A 277 5.83 -25.95 -8.71
C MET A 277 4.37 -26.23 -9.09
N VAL A 278 3.62 -25.21 -9.50
CA VAL A 278 2.23 -25.41 -9.92
C VAL A 278 2.14 -26.31 -11.15
N ARG A 279 3.00 -26.12 -12.16
CA ARG A 279 2.99 -26.93 -13.39
C ARG A 279 3.28 -28.41 -13.14
N GLN A 280 3.99 -28.76 -12.07
CA GLN A 280 4.23 -30.16 -11.69
C GLN A 280 2.97 -30.85 -11.15
N VAL A 281 2.09 -30.11 -10.47
CA VAL A 281 0.87 -30.64 -9.84
C VAL A 281 -0.35 -30.46 -10.75
N ALA A 282 -0.48 -29.29 -11.37
CA ALA A 282 -1.58 -28.90 -12.24
C ALA A 282 -1.02 -28.24 -13.53
N PRO A 283 -0.60 -29.05 -14.53
CA PRO A 283 0.03 -28.54 -15.75
C PRO A 283 -0.81 -27.52 -16.53
N HIS A 284 -2.13 -27.60 -16.41
CA HIS A 284 -3.09 -26.76 -17.12
C HIS A 284 -3.63 -25.58 -16.30
N ALA A 285 -3.21 -25.43 -15.03
CA ALA A 285 -3.60 -24.29 -14.21
C ALA A 285 -3.08 -22.99 -14.85
N GLU A 286 -3.95 -22.00 -14.97
CA GLU A 286 -3.58 -20.70 -15.50
C GLU A 286 -2.86 -19.87 -14.41
N PHE A 287 -1.87 -19.08 -14.81
CA PHE A 287 -1.10 -18.26 -13.87
C PHE A 287 -2.03 -17.32 -13.09
N CYS A 288 -1.87 -17.25 -11.76
CA CYS A 288 -2.72 -16.48 -10.84
C CYS A 288 -4.21 -16.87 -10.79
N SER A 289 -4.59 -18.02 -11.36
CA SER A 289 -5.95 -18.54 -11.23
C SER A 289 -6.26 -19.03 -9.80
N PRO A 290 -7.55 -19.22 -9.42
CA PRO A 290 -7.90 -19.83 -8.15
C PRO A 290 -7.31 -21.23 -7.93
N GLU A 291 -7.18 -22.02 -9.00
CA GLU A 291 -6.53 -23.34 -8.96
C GLU A 291 -5.04 -23.21 -8.65
N TYR A 292 -4.35 -22.31 -9.36
CA TYR A 292 -2.94 -21.98 -9.12
C TYR A 292 -2.68 -21.58 -7.66
N GLU A 293 -3.48 -20.67 -7.12
CA GLU A 293 -3.37 -20.22 -5.73
C GLU A 293 -3.66 -21.35 -4.73
N THR A 294 -4.58 -22.26 -5.06
CA THR A 294 -4.89 -23.42 -4.22
C THR A 294 -3.72 -24.40 -4.17
N VAL A 295 -3.07 -24.67 -5.31
CA VAL A 295 -1.87 -25.53 -5.36
C VAL A 295 -0.75 -24.94 -4.51
N LEU A 296 -0.47 -23.64 -4.64
CA LEU A 296 0.57 -22.99 -3.84
C LEU A 296 0.22 -22.91 -2.35
N LYS A 297 -1.04 -22.69 -2.00
CA LYS A 297 -1.50 -22.75 -0.62
C LYS A 297 -1.19 -24.11 0.01
N LEU A 298 -1.52 -25.20 -0.69
CA LEU A 298 -1.25 -26.55 -0.22
C LEU A 298 0.27 -26.77 -0.08
N ALA A 299 1.06 -26.38 -1.09
CA ALA A 299 2.52 -26.49 -1.03
C ALA A 299 3.14 -25.73 0.15
N VAL A 300 2.64 -24.53 0.49
CA VAL A 300 3.07 -23.79 1.69
C VAL A 300 2.70 -24.55 2.96
N ILE A 301 1.47 -25.05 3.06
CA ILE A 301 1.00 -25.79 4.24
C ILE A 301 1.79 -27.09 4.42
N ASP A 302 2.09 -27.79 3.34
CA ASP A 302 2.85 -29.04 3.38
C ASP A 302 4.30 -28.77 3.80
N LEU A 303 4.95 -27.72 3.29
CA LEU A 303 6.27 -27.31 3.77
C LEU A 303 6.30 -26.95 5.26
N ILE A 304 5.25 -26.27 5.77
CA ILE A 304 5.13 -25.96 7.20
C ILE A 304 5.04 -27.24 8.04
N LYS A 305 4.39 -28.29 7.54
CA LYS A 305 4.27 -29.58 8.25
C LYS A 305 5.55 -30.41 8.15
N GLU A 306 6.20 -30.40 6.99
CA GLU A 306 7.39 -31.20 6.71
C GLU A 306 8.64 -30.65 7.41
N ASP A 307 8.85 -29.33 7.35
CA ASP A 307 9.95 -28.66 8.06
C ASP A 307 9.52 -27.32 8.69
N PRO A 308 8.86 -27.38 9.86
CA PRO A 308 8.47 -26.18 10.58
C PRO A 308 9.69 -25.36 11.03
N THR A 309 10.84 -25.98 11.22
CA THR A 309 12.06 -25.29 11.66
C THR A 309 12.56 -24.35 10.58
N PHE A 310 12.62 -24.82 9.33
CA PHE A 310 12.95 -23.98 8.17
C PHE A 310 12.04 -22.76 8.05
N VAL A 311 10.71 -22.97 8.15
CA VAL A 311 9.74 -21.88 8.03
C VAL A 311 9.91 -20.87 9.17
N VAL A 312 10.03 -21.33 10.42
CA VAL A 312 10.24 -20.45 11.58
C VAL A 312 11.54 -19.67 11.46
N LEU A 313 12.65 -20.30 11.09
CA LEU A 313 13.94 -19.63 10.90
C LEU A 313 13.86 -18.57 9.79
N THR A 314 13.16 -18.88 8.69
CA THR A 314 12.93 -17.93 7.59
C THR A 314 12.15 -16.71 8.06
N LEU A 315 11.05 -16.92 8.82
CA LEU A 315 10.25 -15.82 9.38
C LEU A 315 11.03 -15.00 10.40
N LEU A 316 11.82 -15.64 11.27
CA LEU A 316 12.68 -14.95 12.25
C LEU A 316 13.76 -14.10 11.55
N ALA A 317 14.37 -14.60 10.47
CA ALA A 317 15.36 -13.84 9.72
C ALA A 317 14.73 -12.59 9.06
N LYS A 318 13.54 -12.73 8.46
CA LYS A 318 12.79 -11.58 7.91
C LYS A 318 12.39 -10.60 9.01
N PHE A 319 11.90 -11.10 10.14
CA PHE A 319 11.54 -10.29 11.30
C PHE A 319 12.75 -9.50 11.83
N GLY A 320 13.92 -10.13 11.91
CA GLY A 320 15.17 -9.47 12.28
C GLY A 320 15.50 -8.28 11.38
N LEU A 321 15.34 -8.42 10.05
CA LEU A 321 15.57 -7.31 9.12
C LEU A 321 14.52 -6.19 9.28
N ILE A 322 13.25 -6.54 9.49
CA ILE A 322 12.19 -5.57 9.78
C ILE A 322 12.50 -4.81 11.07
N LEU A 323 12.99 -5.49 12.10
CA LEU A 323 13.41 -4.87 13.36
C LEU A 323 14.60 -3.92 13.15
N ILE A 324 15.57 -4.28 12.30
CA ILE A 324 16.67 -3.39 11.92
C ILE A 324 16.12 -2.12 11.27
N TYR A 325 15.18 -2.23 10.33
CA TYR A 325 14.53 -1.05 9.74
C TYR A 325 13.77 -0.24 10.79
N PHE A 326 13.05 -0.89 11.70
CA PHE A 326 12.37 -0.20 12.79
C PHE A 326 13.34 0.62 13.64
N CYS A 327 14.43 0.00 14.10
CA CYS A 327 15.46 0.68 14.88
C CYS A 327 16.10 1.83 14.10
N LEU A 328 16.36 1.65 12.81
CA LEU A 328 16.95 2.68 11.95
C LEU A 328 16.04 3.91 11.78
N PHE A 329 14.76 3.70 11.52
CA PHE A 329 13.82 4.79 11.20
C PHE A 329 13.06 5.34 12.42
N ALA A 330 12.90 4.54 13.48
CA ALA A 330 12.38 5.01 14.77
C ALA A 330 13.47 5.64 15.66
N ASN A 331 14.73 5.17 15.53
CA ASN A 331 15.95 5.75 16.09
C ASN A 331 15.81 6.32 17.52
N VAL A 332 16.22 7.57 17.76
CA VAL A 332 16.16 8.25 19.06
C VAL A 332 14.74 8.35 19.62
N GLY A 333 13.72 8.32 18.76
CA GLY A 333 12.33 8.31 19.17
C GLY A 333 11.93 7.02 19.90
N LEU A 334 12.62 5.89 19.65
CA LEU A 334 12.40 4.65 20.39
C LEU A 334 12.84 4.80 21.86
N PHE A 335 14.03 5.37 22.09
CA PHE A 335 14.51 5.67 23.45
C PHE A 335 13.58 6.66 24.16
N ALA A 336 13.10 7.68 23.44
CA ALA A 336 12.12 8.62 23.95
C ALA A 336 10.82 7.93 24.37
N ALA A 337 10.27 7.05 23.52
CA ALA A 337 9.05 6.31 23.80
C ALA A 337 9.15 5.38 25.02
N ILE A 338 10.31 4.74 25.24
CA ILE A 338 10.53 3.87 26.40
C ILE A 338 10.61 4.71 27.69
N ARG A 339 11.33 5.85 27.67
CA ARG A 339 11.58 6.65 28.87
C ARG A 339 10.42 7.56 29.25
N TYR A 340 9.68 8.03 28.26
CA TYR A 340 8.56 8.96 28.34
C TYR A 340 7.41 8.40 27.50
N PRO A 341 6.70 7.38 28.02
CA PRO A 341 5.63 6.73 27.26
C PRO A 341 4.52 7.71 26.92
N LYS A 342 4.04 7.62 25.68
CA LYS A 342 2.87 8.35 25.21
C LYS A 342 1.60 7.74 25.83
N PRO A 343 0.43 8.40 25.71
CA PRO A 343 -0.85 7.75 26.01
C PRO A 343 -1.00 6.42 25.25
N TRP A 344 -1.42 5.37 25.96
CA TRP A 344 -1.45 4.00 25.42
C TRP A 344 -2.29 3.86 24.15
N GLN A 345 -3.30 4.70 23.96
CA GLN A 345 -4.16 4.69 22.77
C GLN A 345 -3.38 5.08 21.50
N ILE A 346 -2.43 6.02 21.64
CA ILE A 346 -1.55 6.44 20.57
C ILE A 346 -0.52 5.34 20.28
N GLU A 347 0.07 4.75 21.33
CA GLU A 347 0.97 3.59 21.18
C GLU A 347 0.27 2.44 20.44
N LEU A 348 -0.94 2.06 20.87
CA LEU A 348 -1.72 1.00 20.25
C LEU A 348 -2.01 1.30 18.76
N ALA A 349 -2.38 2.55 18.43
CA ALA A 349 -2.64 2.95 17.06
C ALA A 349 -1.39 2.77 16.18
N PHE A 350 -0.22 3.23 16.66
CA PHE A 350 1.05 3.04 15.96
C PHE A 350 1.44 1.56 15.86
N VAL A 351 1.31 0.78 16.94
CA VAL A 351 1.64 -0.65 16.95
C VAL A 351 0.81 -1.42 15.94
N LEU A 352 -0.51 -1.16 15.86
CA LEU A 352 -1.38 -1.83 14.89
C LEU A 352 -1.03 -1.42 13.45
N ALA A 353 -0.74 -0.15 13.21
CA ALA A 353 -0.34 0.33 11.88
C ALA A 353 1.01 -0.23 11.43
N LEU A 354 2.02 -0.19 12.31
CA LEU A 354 3.35 -0.76 12.07
C LEU A 354 3.25 -2.27 11.89
N GLY A 355 2.56 -2.97 12.79
CA GLY A 355 2.36 -4.41 12.74
C GLY A 355 1.72 -4.86 11.44
N PHE A 356 0.65 -4.19 11.00
CA PHE A 356 0.02 -4.49 9.72
C PHE A 356 0.96 -4.26 8.53
N ASN A 357 1.66 -3.13 8.46
CA ASN A 357 2.59 -2.86 7.36
C ASN A 357 3.82 -3.78 7.38
N ALA A 358 4.22 -4.30 8.55
CA ALA A 358 5.30 -5.27 8.66
C ALA A 358 4.93 -6.65 8.08
N LEU A 359 3.64 -7.00 8.02
CA LEU A 359 3.19 -8.29 7.48
C LEU A 359 3.63 -8.51 6.03
N PHE A 360 3.71 -7.46 5.20
CA PHE A 360 4.21 -7.60 3.82
C PHE A 360 5.67 -8.04 3.79
N GLY A 361 6.52 -7.45 4.64
CA GLY A 361 7.92 -7.87 4.76
C GLY A 361 8.06 -9.28 5.33
N LEU A 362 7.23 -9.62 6.32
CA LEU A 362 7.31 -10.88 7.05
C LEU A 362 6.82 -12.06 6.20
N LEU A 363 5.65 -11.92 5.58
CA LEU A 363 5.02 -12.98 4.81
C LEU A 363 5.64 -13.10 3.40
N VAL A 364 5.94 -11.97 2.76
CA VAL A 364 6.46 -11.95 1.39
C VAL A 364 7.97 -11.74 1.40
N MET A 365 8.44 -10.50 1.47
CA MET A 365 9.87 -10.19 1.35
C MET A 365 10.18 -8.84 2.00
N PRO A 366 11.20 -8.73 2.87
CA PRO A 366 11.54 -7.49 3.57
C PRO A 366 12.33 -6.51 2.68
N ARG A 367 11.81 -6.21 1.48
CA ARG A 367 12.34 -5.19 0.56
C ARG A 367 11.78 -3.81 0.91
N PHE A 368 12.55 -2.75 0.64
CA PHE A 368 12.12 -1.37 0.87
C PHE A 368 10.76 -1.07 0.22
N SER A 369 10.53 -1.53 -1.01
CA SER A 369 9.25 -1.35 -1.70
C SER A 369 8.06 -1.86 -0.89
N TYR A 370 8.13 -3.05 -0.30
CA TYR A 370 7.03 -3.60 0.50
C TYR A 370 6.90 -2.97 1.90
N LEU A 371 7.94 -2.27 2.37
CA LEU A 371 8.01 -1.72 3.72
C LEU A 371 7.98 -0.18 3.75
N LEU A 372 7.71 0.51 2.64
CA LEU A 372 7.61 1.97 2.62
C LEU A 372 6.55 2.49 3.61
N GLY A 373 5.38 1.84 3.69
CA GLY A 373 4.36 2.18 4.68
C GLY A 373 4.86 2.02 6.12
N PHE A 374 5.55 0.90 6.41
CA PHE A 374 6.17 0.63 7.71
C PHE A 374 7.19 1.69 8.10
N ILE A 375 8.09 2.03 7.17
CA ILE A 375 9.14 3.05 7.35
C ILE A 375 8.52 4.42 7.62
N ALA A 376 7.49 4.81 6.87
CA ALA A 376 6.79 6.07 7.10
C ALA A 376 6.17 6.14 8.50
N PHE A 377 5.50 5.08 8.95
CA PHE A 377 4.97 5.00 10.32
C PHE A 377 6.07 5.04 11.38
N ALA A 378 7.23 4.42 11.15
CA ALA A 378 8.36 4.44 12.08
C ALA A 378 8.95 5.85 12.24
N VAL A 379 9.10 6.59 11.14
CA VAL A 379 9.56 8.00 11.17
C VAL A 379 8.56 8.89 11.91
N LEU A 380 7.27 8.74 11.60
CA LEU A 380 6.20 9.48 12.30
C LEU A 380 6.17 9.14 13.80
N TYR A 381 6.30 7.86 14.14
CA TYR A 381 6.40 7.38 15.52
C TYR A 381 7.58 8.03 16.25
N SER A 382 8.76 8.08 15.61
CA SER A 382 9.94 8.71 16.19
C SER A 382 9.70 10.16 16.53
N ALA A 383 9.20 10.94 15.56
CA ALA A 383 8.98 12.37 15.73
C ALA A 383 7.95 12.66 16.84
N VAL A 384 6.84 11.92 16.86
CA VAL A 384 5.80 12.08 17.89
C VAL A 384 6.34 11.71 19.28
N SER A 385 7.11 10.62 19.39
CA SER A 385 7.69 10.18 20.67
C SER A 385 8.72 11.18 21.22
N LEU A 386 9.55 11.74 20.35
CA LEU A 386 10.57 12.70 20.75
C LEU A 386 9.95 14.03 21.23
N ASP A 387 8.91 14.54 20.55
CA ASP A 387 8.23 15.76 20.97
C ASP A 387 7.51 15.58 22.30
N ASP A 388 6.83 14.44 22.49
CA ASP A 388 6.14 14.12 23.75
C ASP A 388 7.14 14.02 24.93
N ALA A 389 8.28 13.36 24.72
CA ALA A 389 9.33 13.28 25.73
C ALA A 389 9.88 14.66 26.15
N LEU A 390 10.08 15.57 25.19
CA LEU A 390 10.54 16.93 25.48
C LEU A 390 9.48 17.74 26.25
N ARG A 391 8.18 17.60 25.91
CA ARG A 391 7.09 18.22 26.65
C ARG A 391 7.03 17.73 28.09
N GLN A 392 6.98 16.41 28.29
CA GLN A 392 6.94 15.81 29.62
C GLN A 392 8.14 16.22 30.48
N ARG A 393 9.33 16.33 29.88
CA ARG A 393 10.53 16.81 30.60
C ARG A 393 10.41 18.28 31.01
N ALA A 394 9.89 19.14 30.14
CA ALA A 394 9.66 20.55 30.45
C ALA A 394 8.63 20.73 31.57
N GLU A 395 7.53 19.98 31.52
CA GLU A 395 6.49 19.98 32.56
C GLU A 395 7.05 19.56 33.93
N LYS A 396 7.85 18.48 33.97
CA LYS A 396 8.52 18.03 35.21
C LYS A 396 9.50 19.07 35.76
N ALA A 397 10.24 19.75 34.88
CA ALA A 397 11.18 20.79 35.29
C ALA A 397 10.44 21.99 35.92
N VAL A 398 9.33 22.43 35.32
CA VAL A 398 8.48 23.50 35.89
C VAL A 398 7.89 23.09 37.23
N ALA A 399 7.39 21.84 37.36
CA ALA A 399 6.84 21.34 38.61
C ALA A 399 7.89 21.22 39.73
N SER A 400 9.17 21.00 39.41
CA SER A 400 10.24 20.94 40.42
C SER A 400 10.70 22.30 40.96
N LEU A 401 10.28 23.40 40.32
CA LEU A 401 10.57 24.77 40.75
C LEU A 401 9.44 25.38 41.58
N GLN A 402 8.27 24.73 41.62
CA GLN A 402 7.12 25.08 42.46
C GLN A 402 7.21 24.33 43.78
#